data_AF-X1NKG2-F1
#
_entry.id   AF-X1NKG2-F1
#
_cell.length_a   1.000
_cell.length_b   1.000
_cell.length_c   1.000
_cell.angle_alpha   90.00
_cell.angle_beta   90.00
_cell.angle_gamma   90.00
#
_symmetry.space_group_name_H-M   'P 1'
#
loop_
_entity.id
_entity.type
_entity.pdbx_description
1 polymer ?
#
loop_
_entity_poly.entity_id
_entity_poly.type
_entity_poly.pdbx_seq_one_letter_code
_entity_poly.pdbx_strand_id
1 'polypeptide(L)'
;MHEIQQVAEKIQEIAVNTSINPSQYETYLGIDLRLQEITLEALGNTLLKKVLTLVSNHSLRIRSFAEASSNLSIGRIVRIVNGEHLAVIKALLDSNPERVQEAVQQHLNNAEDRTVQAIKRLPK
;
A
#
# COMPACT_ATOMS: atom_id res chain seq x y z
N MET A 1 8.18 -6.13 11.93
CA MET A 1 6.76 -5.75 12.14
C MET A 1 6.61 -4.51 13.03
N HIS A 2 7.19 -4.45 14.23
CA HIS A 2 7.09 -3.24 15.06
C HIS A 2 7.78 -2.02 14.44
N GLU A 3 8.95 -2.19 13.80
CA GLU A 3 9.64 -1.10 13.11
C GLU A 3 8.82 -0.51 11.95
N ILE A 4 8.27 -1.37 11.08
CA ILE A 4 7.41 -0.92 9.96
C ILE A 4 6.14 -0.22 10.47
N GLN A 5 5.58 -0.66 11.60
CA GLN A 5 4.47 0.04 12.25
C GLN A 5 4.85 1.46 12.65
N GLN A 6 5.97 1.63 13.37
CA GLN A 6 6.42 2.95 13.83
C GLN A 6 6.69 3.90 12.67
N VAL A 7 7.31 3.40 11.59
CA VAL A 7 7.56 4.19 10.38
C VAL A 7 6.24 4.59 9.72
N ALA A 8 5.29 3.66 9.62
CA ALA A 8 3.97 3.93 9.06
C ALA A 8 3.17 4.94 9.89
N GLU A 9 3.20 4.85 11.22
CA GLU A 9 2.53 5.80 12.11
C GLU A 9 3.12 7.21 11.97
N LYS A 10 4.46 7.32 11.90
CA LYS A 10 5.14 8.61 11.68
C LYS A 10 4.77 9.23 10.34
N ILE A 11 4.76 8.46 9.26
CA ILE A 11 4.34 8.95 7.94
C ILE A 11 2.87 9.35 7.95
N GLN A 12 2.01 8.61 8.65
CA GLN A 12 0.59 8.96 8.79
C GLN A 12 0.41 10.32 9.47
N GLU A 13 1.13 10.57 10.56
CA GLU A 13 1.08 11.83 11.29
C GLU A 13 1.55 13.01 10.42
N ILE A 14 2.66 12.83 9.71
CA ILE A 14 3.18 13.83 8.77
C ILE A 14 2.14 14.13 7.68
N ALA A 15 1.53 13.11 7.09
CA ALA A 15 0.54 13.25 6.01
C ALA A 15 -0.78 13.92 6.45
N VAL A 16 -1.11 13.85 7.74
CA VAL A 16 -2.27 14.54 8.33
C VAL A 16 -1.98 16.04 8.52
N ASN A 17 -0.77 16.38 8.96
CA ASN A 17 -0.46 17.72 9.44
C ASN A 17 0.29 18.60 8.44
N THR A 18 0.93 18.01 7.42
CA THR A 18 1.87 18.72 6.54
C THR A 18 1.84 18.18 5.10
N SER A 19 2.47 18.92 4.18
CA SER A 19 2.71 18.45 2.82
C SER A 19 3.81 17.38 2.78
N ILE A 20 3.56 16.29 2.07
CA ILE A 20 4.55 15.23 1.86
C ILE A 20 5.64 15.69 0.88
N ASN A 21 6.88 15.60 1.31
CA ASN A 21 8.06 15.81 0.46
C ASN A 21 8.51 14.50 -0.22
N PRO A 22 9.43 14.54 -1.21
CA PRO A 22 9.85 13.35 -1.94
C PRO A 22 10.42 12.22 -1.07
N SER A 23 11.24 12.53 -0.06
CA SER A 23 11.82 11.51 0.83
C SER A 23 10.76 10.84 1.72
N GLN A 24 9.75 11.60 2.16
CA GLN A 24 8.61 11.05 2.90
C GLN A 24 7.73 10.18 2.00
N TYR A 25 7.59 10.55 0.73
CA TYR A 25 6.91 9.73 -0.27
C TYR A 25 7.64 8.40 -0.53
N GLU A 26 8.97 8.43 -0.65
CA GLU A 26 9.80 7.23 -0.75
C GLU A 26 9.67 6.35 0.49
N THR A 27 9.62 6.94 1.68
CA THR A 27 9.38 6.21 2.94
C THR A 27 8.02 5.51 2.91
N TYR A 28 6.97 6.19 2.45
CA TYR A 28 5.65 5.60 2.23
C TYR A 28 5.70 4.39 1.29
N LEU A 29 6.38 4.52 0.14
CA LEU A 29 6.53 3.41 -0.80
C LEU A 29 7.31 2.25 -0.19
N GLY A 30 8.33 2.53 0.63
CA GLY A 30 9.10 1.53 1.35
C GLY A 30 8.25 0.68 2.29
N ILE A 31 7.22 1.26 2.92
CA ILE A 31 6.28 0.51 3.78
C ILE A 31 5.50 -0.52 2.96
N ASP A 32 4.96 -0.11 1.81
CA ASP A 32 4.22 -1.02 0.92
C ASP A 32 5.10 -2.18 0.45
N LEU A 33 6.29 -1.87 -0.08
CA LEU A 33 7.23 -2.88 -0.57
C LEU A 33 7.61 -3.84 0.54
N ARG A 34 7.83 -3.33 1.76
CA ARG A 34 8.19 -4.18 2.91
C ARG A 34 7.03 -5.08 3.35
N LEU A 35 5.78 -4.60 3.30
CA LEU A 35 4.60 -5.43 3.57
C LEU A 35 4.48 -6.57 2.54
N GLN A 36 4.71 -6.27 1.27
CA GLN A 36 4.70 -7.26 0.21
C GLN A 36 5.82 -8.29 0.41
N GLU A 37 7.04 -7.86 0.72
CA GLU A 37 8.17 -8.75 1.02
C GLU A 37 7.86 -9.70 2.17
N ILE A 38 7.35 -9.19 3.29
CA ILE A 38 6.98 -9.99 4.46
C ILE A 38 5.93 -11.03 4.08
N THR A 39 4.94 -10.65 3.27
CA THR A 39 3.93 -11.57 2.76
C THR A 39 4.54 -12.68 1.92
N LEU A 40 5.47 -12.35 1.01
CA LEU A 40 6.16 -13.31 0.14
C LEU A 40 7.17 -14.20 0.89
N GLU A 41 7.79 -13.70 1.95
CA GLU A 41 8.69 -14.45 2.84
C GLU A 41 7.91 -15.50 3.63
N ALA A 42 6.69 -15.18 4.06
CA ALA A 42 5.82 -16.11 4.78
C ALA A 42 5.28 -17.26 3.91
N LEU A 43 5.34 -17.15 2.58
CA LEU A 43 4.88 -18.21 1.68
C LEU A 43 5.84 -19.39 1.67
N GLY A 44 5.38 -20.54 2.18
CA GLY A 44 6.09 -21.82 2.03
C GLY A 44 6.08 -22.39 0.61
N ASN A 45 5.19 -21.89 -0.27
CA ASN A 45 5.05 -22.37 -1.64
C ASN A 45 5.85 -21.51 -2.64
N THR A 46 6.91 -22.08 -3.19
CA THR A 46 7.83 -21.40 -4.11
C THR A 46 7.20 -21.05 -5.45
N LEU A 47 6.23 -21.83 -5.95
CA LEU A 47 5.50 -21.53 -7.18
C LEU A 47 4.60 -20.31 -6.98
N LEU A 48 3.82 -20.30 -5.89
CA LEU A 48 2.95 -19.17 -5.54
C LEU A 48 3.76 -17.90 -5.34
N LYS A 49 4.91 -18.00 -4.65
CA LYS A 49 5.85 -16.87 -4.49
C LYS A 49 6.28 -16.29 -5.84
N LYS A 50 6.70 -17.13 -6.80
CA LYS A 50 7.11 -16.69 -8.15
C LYS A 50 5.98 -15.96 -8.90
N VAL A 51 4.76 -16.52 -8.84
CA VAL A 51 3.59 -15.91 -9.49
C VAL A 51 3.29 -14.54 -8.88
N LEU A 52 3.27 -14.43 -7.55
CA LEU A 52 2.99 -13.18 -6.87
C LEU A 52 4.11 -12.15 -7.08
N THR A 53 5.37 -12.54 -7.16
CA THR A 53 6.47 -11.63 -7.53
C THR A 53 6.28 -11.03 -8.91
N LEU A 54 5.84 -11.83 -9.90
CA LEU A 54 5.54 -11.31 -11.24
C LEU A 54 4.41 -10.27 -11.21
N VAL A 55 3.32 -10.59 -10.53
CA VAL A 55 2.15 -9.68 -10.38
C VAL A 55 2.56 -8.39 -9.67
N SER A 56 3.42 -8.48 -8.65
CA SER A 56 3.83 -7.35 -7.83
C SER A 56 4.57 -6.26 -8.62
N ASN A 57 5.47 -6.66 -9.53
CA ASN A 57 6.20 -5.71 -10.38
C ASN A 57 5.25 -4.90 -11.28
N HIS A 58 4.20 -5.53 -11.79
CA HIS A 58 3.16 -4.83 -12.55
C HIS A 58 2.28 -3.97 -11.65
N SER A 59 1.96 -4.46 -10.45
CA SER A 59 1.12 -3.77 -9.47
C SER A 59 1.75 -2.45 -9.01
N LEU A 60 3.06 -2.39 -8.80
CA LEU A 60 3.76 -1.16 -8.46
C LEU A 60 3.56 -0.08 -9.54
N ARG A 61 3.75 -0.46 -10.81
CA ARG A 61 3.58 0.46 -11.95
C ARG A 61 2.14 0.95 -12.08
N ILE A 62 1.17 0.04 -11.91
CA ILE A 62 -0.26 0.38 -11.93
C ILE A 62 -0.60 1.35 -10.81
N ARG A 63 -0.10 1.10 -9.59
CA ARG A 63 -0.31 1.98 -8.44
C ARG A 63 0.27 3.36 -8.67
N SER A 64 1.54 3.47 -9.07
CA SER A 64 2.16 4.76 -9.36
C SER A 64 1.42 5.54 -10.43
N PHE A 65 0.91 4.87 -11.47
CA PHE A 65 0.04 5.49 -12.46
C PHE A 65 -1.28 6.00 -11.85
N ALA A 66 -1.97 5.17 -11.06
CA ALA A 66 -3.24 5.54 -10.44
C ALA A 66 -3.09 6.73 -9.47
N GLU A 67 -1.99 6.77 -8.73
CA GLU A 67 -1.65 7.87 -7.83
C GLU A 67 -1.32 9.15 -8.60
N ALA A 68 -0.49 9.07 -9.64
CA ALA A 68 -0.14 10.22 -10.47
C ALA A 68 -1.32 10.79 -11.27
N SER A 69 -2.28 9.94 -11.65
CA SER A 69 -3.49 10.32 -12.38
C SER A 69 -4.65 10.74 -11.45
N SER A 70 -4.40 10.78 -10.15
CA SER A 70 -5.39 11.18 -9.16
C SER A 70 -5.54 12.69 -9.10
N ASN A 71 -6.77 13.18 -8.92
CA ASN A 71 -7.03 14.58 -8.60
C ASN A 71 -6.75 14.92 -7.12
N LEU A 72 -6.28 13.95 -6.34
CA LEU A 72 -5.93 14.13 -4.94
C LEU A 72 -4.49 14.61 -4.82
N SER A 73 -4.21 15.45 -3.83
CA SER A 73 -2.83 15.79 -3.49
C SER A 73 -2.06 14.54 -3.04
N ILE A 74 -0.74 14.53 -3.27
CA ILE A 74 0.15 13.45 -2.82
C ILE A 74 -0.04 13.16 -1.33
N GLY A 75 -0.11 14.19 -0.50
CA GLY A 75 -0.36 14.02 0.94
C GLY A 75 -1.67 13.31 1.25
N ARG A 76 -2.75 13.59 0.50
CA ARG A 76 -4.03 12.91 0.68
C ARG A 76 -3.97 11.45 0.22
N ILE A 77 -3.25 11.15 -0.86
CA ILE A 77 -3.03 9.77 -1.32
C ILE A 77 -2.26 8.99 -0.25
N VAL A 78 -1.11 9.51 0.18
CA VAL A 78 -0.28 8.88 1.22
C VAL A 78 -1.11 8.64 2.48
N ARG A 79 -1.86 9.63 2.96
CA ARG A 79 -2.72 9.49 4.15
C ARG A 79 -3.75 8.36 4.03
N ILE A 80 -4.36 8.20 2.86
CA ILE A 80 -5.37 7.15 2.62
C ILE A 80 -4.69 5.78 2.57
N VAL A 81 -3.70 5.62 1.70
CA VAL A 81 -3.10 4.32 1.42
C VAL A 81 -2.25 3.84 2.60
N ASN A 82 -1.49 4.73 3.24
CA ASN A 82 -0.75 4.40 4.45
C ASN A 82 -1.67 4.05 5.64
N GLY A 83 -2.88 4.63 5.68
CA GLY A 83 -3.91 4.22 6.63
C GLY A 83 -4.40 2.78 6.40
N GLU A 84 -4.56 2.37 5.15
CA GLU A 84 -4.87 0.98 4.77
C GLU A 84 -3.71 0.04 5.17
N HIS A 85 -2.46 0.43 4.93
CA HIS A 85 -1.29 -0.36 5.36
C HIS A 85 -1.24 -0.53 6.88
N LEU A 86 -1.52 0.53 7.64
CA LEU A 86 -1.59 0.45 9.10
C LEU A 86 -2.66 -0.53 9.59
N ALA A 87 -3.80 -0.64 8.90
CA ALA A 87 -4.82 -1.63 9.22
C ALA A 87 -4.29 -3.06 9.04
N VAL A 88 -3.58 -3.33 7.93
CA VAL A 88 -2.94 -4.63 7.67
C VAL A 88 -1.86 -4.94 8.72
N ILE A 89 -0.97 -3.97 9.01
CA ILE A 89 0.11 -4.11 10.00
C ILE A 89 -0.46 -4.46 11.38
N LYS A 90 -1.50 -3.75 11.82
CA LYS A 90 -2.15 -4.00 13.12
C LYS A 90 -2.78 -5.37 13.17
N ALA A 91 -3.51 -5.78 12.13
CA ALA A 91 -4.10 -7.12 12.07
C ALA A 91 -3.05 -8.23 12.12
N LEU A 92 -1.90 -8.04 11.46
CA LEU A 92 -0.76 -8.97 11.52
C LEU A 92 -0.15 -9.04 12.93
N LEU A 93 0.05 -7.89 13.59
CA LEU A 93 0.59 -7.83 14.96
C LEU A 93 -0.36 -8.46 15.98
N ASP A 94 -1.66 -8.27 15.81
CA ASP A 94 -2.70 -8.88 16.64
C ASP A 94 -2.86 -10.39 16.39
N SER A 95 -2.11 -10.94 15.42
CA SER A 95 -2.18 -12.35 15.02
C SER A 95 -3.61 -12.82 14.69
N ASN A 96 -4.42 -11.94 14.11
CA ASN A 96 -5.82 -12.21 13.78
C ASN A 96 -5.96 -12.45 12.27
N PRO A 97 -6.01 -13.72 11.81
CA PRO A 97 -6.00 -14.04 10.38
C PRO A 97 -7.24 -13.52 9.62
N GLU A 98 -8.41 -13.51 10.27
CA GLU A 98 -9.64 -12.98 9.67
C GLU A 98 -9.52 -11.48 9.41
N ARG A 99 -9.04 -10.72 10.40
CA ARG A 99 -8.79 -9.28 10.23
C ARG A 99 -7.71 -8.98 9.21
N VAL A 100 -6.68 -9.83 9.10
CA VAL A 100 -5.64 -9.68 8.07
C VAL A 100 -6.27 -9.84 6.69
N GLN A 101 -7.08 -10.89 6.50
CA GLN A 101 -7.78 -11.12 5.24
C GLN A 101 -8.69 -9.95 4.88
N GLU A 102 -9.51 -9.47 5.82
CA GLU A 102 -10.41 -8.33 5.62
C GLU A 102 -9.64 -7.05 5.26
N ALA A 103 -8.58 -6.73 5.99
CA ALA A 103 -7.78 -5.52 5.76
C ALA A 103 -7.07 -5.56 4.40
N VAL A 104 -6.50 -6.71 4.03
CA VAL A 104 -5.86 -6.89 2.73
C VAL A 104 -6.90 -6.81 1.61
N GLN A 105 -8.05 -7.47 1.74
CA GLN A 105 -9.11 -7.42 0.74
C GLN A 105 -9.61 -5.98 0.53
N GLN A 106 -9.82 -5.24 1.62
CA GLN A 106 -10.25 -3.84 1.53
C GLN A 106 -9.19 -2.97 0.83
N HIS A 107 -7.90 -3.16 1.14
CA HIS A 107 -6.81 -2.44 0.47
C HIS A 107 -6.80 -2.71 -1.04
N LEU A 108 -6.97 -3.98 -1.45
CA LEU A 108 -7.01 -4.37 -2.86
C LEU A 108 -8.23 -3.78 -3.58
N ASN A 109 -9.42 -3.85 -2.98
CA ASN A 109 -10.63 -3.25 -3.54
C ASN A 109 -10.47 -1.73 -3.73
N ASN A 110 -9.93 -1.04 -2.72
CA ASN A 110 -9.68 0.39 -2.82
C ASN A 110 -8.64 0.72 -3.91
N ALA A 111 -7.62 -0.14 -4.09
CA ALA A 111 -6.62 0.02 -5.14
C ALA A 111 -7.20 -0.19 -6.54
N GLU A 112 -8.10 -1.16 -6.71
CA GLU A 112 -8.84 -1.37 -7.94
C GLU A 112 -9.71 -0.14 -8.27
N ASP A 113 -10.51 0.34 -7.33
CA ASP A 113 -11.36 1.53 -7.52
C ASP A 113 -10.55 2.75 -7.94
N ARG A 114 -9.41 3.00 -7.30
CA ARG A 114 -8.49 4.09 -7.66
C ARG A 114 -7.95 3.92 -9.08
N THR A 115 -7.55 2.71 -9.45
CA THR A 115 -7.05 2.38 -10.78
C THR A 115 -8.13 2.60 -11.86
N VAL A 116 -9.34 2.09 -11.64
CA VAL A 116 -10.47 2.26 -12.57
C VAL A 116 -10.81 3.73 -12.74
N GLN A 117 -10.81 4.51 -11.66
CA GLN A 117 -11.02 5.97 -11.74
C GLN A 117 -9.91 6.68 -12.52
N ALA A 118 -8.66 6.29 -12.34
CA ALA A 118 -7.53 6.84 -13.10
C ALA A 118 -7.66 6.57 -14.60
N ILE A 119 -8.01 5.34 -14.98
CA ILE A 119 -8.22 4.96 -16.40
C ILE A 119 -9.36 5.76 -17.02
N LYS A 120 -10.47 5.95 -16.31
CA LYS A 120 -11.63 6.75 -16.79
C LYS A 120 -11.28 8.20 -17.09
N ARG A 121 -10.17 8.72 -16.58
CA ARG A 121 -9.69 10.10 -16.81
C ARG A 121 -8.71 10.22 -17.96
N LEU A 122 -8.27 9.10 -18.55
CA LEU A 122 -7.39 9.17 -19.72
C LEU A 122 -8.10 9.91 -20.86
N PRO A 123 -7.39 10.82 -21.57
CA PRO A 123 -7.95 11.42 -22.77
C PRO A 123 -8.27 10.33 -23.80
N LYS A 124 -9.39 10.49 -24.49
CA LYS A 124 -9.81 9.60 -25.58
C LYS A 124 -9.02 9.85 -26.85
#